data_AF-A0A4Z0JJS0-F1
#
_entry.id   AF-A0A4Z0JJS0-F1
#
_cell.length_a   1.000
_cell.length_b   1.000
_cell.length_c   1.000
_cell.angle_alpha   90.00
_cell.angle_beta   90.00
_cell.angle_gamma   90.00
#
_symmetry.space_group_name_H-M   'P 1'
#
loop_
_entity.id
_entity.type
_entity.pdbx_description
1 polymer ?
#
loop_
_entity_poly.entity_id
_entity_poly.type
_entity_poly.pdbx_seq_one_letter_code
_entity_poly.pdbx_strand_id
1 'polypeptide(L)' 'MDKELILNTLLQIDDPFYLNTFKNSVDEDEWFRLNEHFIQEDLQKYFPSSINTKDPQVWKFIKSKLMQFEIDTD' A
#
# COMPACT_ATOMS: atom_id res chain seq x y z
N MET A 1 -11.23 -5.05 -10.54
CA MET A 1 -10.59 -4.70 -9.25
C MET A 1 -11.59 -3.92 -8.42
N ASP A 2 -11.89 -4.37 -7.21
CA ASP A 2 -12.84 -3.72 -6.32
C ASP A 2 -12.12 -2.68 -5.43
N LYS A 3 -12.13 -1.43 -5.88
CA LYS A 3 -11.42 -0.32 -5.22
C LYS A 3 -12.00 0.02 -3.86
N GLU A 4 -13.32 -0.08 -3.72
CA GLU A 4 -14.03 0.26 -2.48
C GLU A 4 -13.71 -0.75 -1.39
N LEU A 5 -13.73 -2.04 -1.74
CA LEU A 5 -13.28 -3.11 -0.84
C LEU A 5 -11.82 -2.89 -0.41
N ILE A 6 -10.95 -2.51 -1.34
CA ILE A 6 -9.53 -2.25 -1.01
C ILE A 6 -9.40 -1.12 0.01
N LEU A 7 -10.06 0.02 -0.22
CA LEU A 7 -10.01 1.17 0.67
C LEU A 7 -10.57 0.84 2.06
N ASN A 8 -11.73 0.17 2.10
CA ASN A 8 -12.36 -0.22 3.36
C ASN A 8 -11.48 -1.18 4.17
N THR A 9 -10.80 -2.14 3.51
CA THR A 9 -9.84 -3.01 4.21
C THR A 9 -8.65 -2.21 4.73
N LEU A 10 -8.05 -1.31 3.93
CA LEU A 10 -6.89 -0.52 4.38
C LEU A 10 -7.23 0.36 5.59
N LEU A 11 -8.41 0.98 5.61
CA LEU A 11 -8.87 1.79 6.75
C LEU A 11 -9.06 0.99 8.05
N GLN A 12 -9.20 -0.33 7.95
CA GLN A 12 -9.33 -1.22 9.11
C GLN A 12 -7.99 -1.70 9.66
N ILE A 13 -6.88 -1.44 8.96
CA ILE A 13 -5.54 -1.81 9.41
C ILE A 13 -5.06 -0.78 10.41
N ASP A 14 -4.97 -1.18 11.68
CA ASP A 14 -4.43 -0.38 12.78
C ASP A 14 -3.00 -0.84 13.11
N ASP A 15 -2.13 -0.84 12.09
CA ASP A 15 -0.71 -1.17 12.26
C ASP A 15 0.16 0.09 12.10
N PRO A 16 0.88 0.52 13.15
CA PRO A 16 1.78 1.67 13.09
C PRO A 16 2.83 1.60 11.98
N PHE A 17 3.19 0.40 11.51
CA PHE A 17 4.14 0.21 10.42
C PHE A 17 3.71 0.91 9.13
N TYR A 18 2.41 0.93 8.84
CA TYR A 18 1.84 1.61 7.67
C TYR A 18 1.53 3.09 7.93
N LEU A 19 1.63 3.55 9.17
CA LEU A 19 1.41 4.94 9.58
C LEU A 19 2.73 5.72 9.74
N ASN A 20 3.81 5.21 9.15
CA ASN A 20 5.10 5.90 9.16
C ASN A 20 4.99 7.27 8.49
N THR A 21 5.64 8.26 9.09
CA THR A 21 5.79 9.59 8.51
C THR A 21 7.17 9.74 7.91
N PHE A 22 7.24 10.06 6.62
CA PHE A 22 8.51 10.27 5.92
C PHE A 22 8.85 11.76 5.84
N LYS A 23 10.15 12.05 5.79
CA LYS A 23 10.65 13.43 5.70
C LYS A 23 10.46 14.03 4.30
N ASN A 24 10.57 13.19 3.26
CA ASN A 24 10.40 13.57 1.85
C ASN A 24 10.05 12.33 1.01
N SER A 25 9.73 12.54 -0.26
CA SER A 25 9.34 11.46 -1.19
C SER A 25 10.46 10.47 -1.49
N VAL A 26 11.74 10.89 -1.45
CA VAL A 26 12.88 9.99 -1.73
C VAL A 26 13.03 8.95 -0.60
N ASP A 27 12.92 9.39 0.65
CA ASP A 27 12.98 8.50 1.81
C ASP A 27 11.80 7.50 1.81
N GLU A 28 10.61 7.96 1.41
CA GLU A 28 9.42 7.11 1.27
C GLU A 28 9.58 6.09 0.14
N ASP A 29 10.04 6.51 -1.03
CA ASP A 29 10.26 5.63 -2.18
C ASP A 29 11.30 4.55 -1.87
N GLU A 30 12.38 4.92 -1.18
CA GLU A 30 13.39 3.94 -0.74
C GLU A 30 12.80 2.94 0.26
N TRP A 31 12.02 3.42 1.24
CA TRP A 31 11.35 2.53 2.20
C TRP A 31 10.40 1.56 1.51
N PHE A 32 9.56 2.04 0.59
CA PHE A 32 8.68 1.15 -0.19
C PHE A 32 9.50 0.16 -1.00
N ARG A 33 10.55 0.59 -1.72
CA ARG A 33 11.39 -0.29 -2.53
C ARG A 33 12.03 -1.42 -1.71
N LEU A 34 12.47 -1.13 -0.48
CA LEU A 34 13.09 -2.12 0.39
C LEU A 34 12.08 -3.08 1.02
N ASN A 35 10.86 -2.61 1.29
CA ASN A 35 9.84 -3.36 2.03
C ASN A 35 8.72 -3.92 1.15
N GLU A 36 8.68 -3.61 -0.15
CA GLU A 36 7.57 -3.87 -1.06
C GLU A 36 7.07 -5.31 -1.00
N HIS A 37 7.99 -6.28 -1.10
CA HIS A 37 7.65 -7.69 -1.04
C HIS A 37 7.01 -8.08 0.30
N PHE A 38 7.57 -7.61 1.42
CA PHE A 38 7.06 -7.89 2.75
C PHE A 38 5.68 -7.24 2.97
N ILE A 39 5.50 -6.01 2.49
CA ILE A 39 4.22 -5.30 2.57
C ILE A 39 3.15 -6.06 1.77
N GLN A 40 3.45 -6.47 0.54
CA GLN A 40 2.51 -7.23 -0.29
C GLN A 40 2.05 -8.52 0.41
N GLU A 41 2.99 -9.28 0.97
CA GLU A 41 2.69 -10.54 1.66
C GLU A 41 1.93 -10.35 2.96
N ASP A 42 2.26 -9.30 3.73
CA ASP A 42 1.57 -9.02 4.97
C ASP A 42 0.16 -8.50 4.72
N LEU A 43 0.00 -7.54 3.81
CA LEU A 43 -1.29 -7.00 3.42
C LEU A 43 -2.24 -8.07 2.87
N GLN A 44 -1.73 -9.06 2.16
CA GLN A 44 -2.54 -10.16 1.62
C GLN A 44 -3.34 -10.90 2.72
N LYS A 45 -2.88 -10.89 3.98
CA LYS A 45 -3.56 -11.53 5.11
C LYS A 45 -4.85 -10.80 5.51
N TYR A 46 -4.93 -9.49 5.27
CA TYR A 46 -6.10 -8.67 5.56
C TYR A 46 -7.09 -8.65 4.40
N PHE A 47 -6.61 -8.89 3.18
CA PHE A 47 -7.44 -8.91 1.99
C PHE A 47 -8.17 -10.24 1.80
N PRO A 48 -9.44 -10.22 1.36
CA PRO A 48 -10.14 -11.43 0.96
C PRO A 48 -9.50 -12.05 -0.28
N SER A 49 -9.73 -13.34 -0.50
CA SER A 49 -9.14 -14.11 -1.63
C SER A 49 -9.50 -13.58 -3.02
N SER A 50 -10.52 -12.73 -3.14
CA SER A 50 -10.89 -12.02 -4.37
C SER A 50 -9.93 -10.88 -4.74
N ILE A 51 -9.09 -10.42 -3.81
CA ILE A 51 -8.09 -9.37 -4.01
C ILE A 51 -6.70 -9.98 -3.88
N ASN A 52 -5.91 -9.91 -4.96
CA ASN A 52 -4.54 -10.40 -5.00
C ASN A 52 -3.56 -9.22 -4.95
N THR A 53 -2.83 -9.07 -3.83
CA THR A 53 -1.84 -7.99 -3.65
C THR A 53 -0.61 -8.14 -4.55
N LYS A 54 -0.41 -9.31 -5.17
CA LYS A 54 0.64 -9.56 -6.17
C LYS A 54 0.22 -9.17 -7.59
N ASP A 55 -1.06 -8.84 -7.81
CA ASP A 55 -1.50 -8.28 -9.08
C ASP A 55 -0.95 -6.85 -9.25
N PRO A 56 -0.27 -6.52 -10.36
CA PRO A 56 0.36 -5.20 -10.52
C PRO A 56 -0.62 -4.01 -10.46
N GLN A 57 -1.85 -4.18 -10.94
CA GLN A 57 -2.85 -3.09 -10.93
C GLN A 57 -3.42 -2.89 -9.53
N VAL A 58 -3.70 -3.98 -8.82
CA VAL A 58 -4.11 -3.97 -7.41
C VAL A 58 -3.02 -3.34 -6.56
N TRP A 59 -1.77 -3.79 -6.73
CA TRP A 59 -0.65 -3.27 -5.97
C TRP A 59 -0.42 -1.79 -6.22
N LYS A 60 -0.46 -1.34 -7.48
CA LYS A 60 -0.33 0.08 -7.81
C LYS A 60 -1.36 0.93 -7.07
N PHE A 61 -2.60 0.45 -6.99
CA PHE A 61 -3.67 1.17 -6.29
C PHE A 61 -3.49 1.14 -4.76
N ILE A 62 -3.12 0.00 -4.18
CA ILE A 62 -2.82 -0.10 -2.73
C ILE A 62 -1.67 0.84 -2.37
N LYS A 63 -0.56 0.77 -3.12
CA LYS A 63 0.63 1.59 -2.88
C LYS A 63 0.28 3.08 -2.93
N SER A 64 -0.51 3.53 -3.91
CA SER A 64 -0.92 4.93 -4.01
C SER A 64 -1.81 5.40 -2.85
N LYS A 65 -2.30 4.50 -1.99
CA LYS A 65 -3.09 4.84 -0.80
C LYS A 65 -2.29 4.75 0.49
N LEU A 66 -1.16 4.06 0.45
CA LEU A 66 -0.21 4.00 1.56
C LEU A 66 0.84 5.12 1.48
N MET A 67 1.10 5.69 0.31
CA MET A 67 2.06 6.78 0.16
C MET A 67 1.54 8.09 0.77
N GLN A 68 2.38 8.75 1.55
CA GLN A 68 2.20 10.08 2.11
C GLN A 68 2.44 11.16 1.05
N PHE A 69 3.50 11.01 0.25
CA PHE A 69 3.83 11.93 -0.83
C PHE A 69 3.26 11.37 -2.14
N GLU A 70 2.13 11.91 -2.57
CA GLU A 70 1.63 11.64 -3.91
C GLU A 70 2.66 12.22 -4.90
N ILE A 71 3.25 11.36 -5.73
CA ILE A 71 3.92 11.83 -6.94
C ILE A 71 2.78 12.24 -7.86
N ASP A 72 2.50 13.55 -7.95
CA ASP A 72 1.70 14.13 -9.02
C ASP A 72 2.39 13.76 -10.35
N THR A 73 2.03 12.62 -10.90
CA THR A 73 2.31 12.32 -12.30
C THR A 73 1.15 12.89 -13.11
N ASP A 74 1.28 14.15 -13.49
CA ASP A 74 0.63 14.73 -14.68
C ASP A 74 0.96 13.87 -15.93
#